data_AF-F8K1N0-F1
#
_entry.id   AF-F8K1N0-F1
#
_cell.length_a   1.000
_cell.length_b   1.000
_cell.length_c   1.000
_cell.angle_alpha   90.00
_cell.angle_beta   90.00
_cell.angle_gamma   90.00
#
_symmetry.space_group_name_H-M   'P 1'
#
loop_
_entity.id
_entity.type
_entity.pdbx_description
1 polymer ?
#
loop_
_entity_poly.entity_id
_entity_poly.type
_entity_poly.pdbx_seq_one_letter_code
_entity_poly.pdbx_strand_id
1 'polypeptide(L)'
;MPDATALDQATAVIEKAWGRPIEALESLAVRRPNDDPLLRSAMHIRSALVITDNAVAVHQDRLHALTRPGHVPAFYDLERITSAAADLRVAQAESRASLQAISHVIEAREAAATVDRPPAVRLAQAAVARSGHAPRPLGQSPDQPAPSAAVGPPVAGLGPHR
;
A
#
# COMPACT_ATOMS: atom_id res chain seq x y z
N MET A 1 -7.35 26.01 -3.01
CA MET A 1 -7.97 24.68 -2.96
C MET A 1 -7.68 24.13 -1.59
N PRO A 2 -8.67 23.73 -0.78
CA PRO A 2 -8.38 22.98 0.44
C PRO A 2 -7.62 21.71 0.05
N ASP A 3 -6.58 21.37 0.82
CA ASP A 3 -5.89 20.10 0.66
C ASP A 3 -6.89 18.96 0.88
N ALA A 4 -6.82 17.92 0.03
CA ALA A 4 -7.69 16.77 0.16
C ALA A 4 -7.50 16.13 1.54
N THR A 5 -8.60 15.90 2.24
CA THR A 5 -8.57 15.27 3.57
C THR A 5 -8.12 13.82 3.48
N ALA A 6 -7.74 13.23 4.61
CA ALA A 6 -7.42 11.81 4.63
C ALA A 6 -8.65 10.97 4.25
N LEU A 7 -9.84 11.43 4.63
CA LEU A 7 -11.11 10.80 4.27
C LEU A 7 -11.40 10.88 2.76
N ASP A 8 -11.10 12.01 2.10
CA ASP A 8 -11.26 12.16 0.66
C ASP A 8 -10.34 11.18 -0.09
N GLN A 9 -9.07 11.10 0.35
CA GLN A 9 -8.11 10.16 -0.22
C GLN A 9 -8.57 8.70 -0.03
N ALA A 10 -9.02 8.34 1.17
CA ALA A 10 -9.55 7.01 1.48
C ALA A 10 -10.74 6.65 0.59
N THR A 11 -11.66 7.60 0.41
CA THR A 11 -12.84 7.41 -0.44
C THR A 11 -12.40 7.14 -1.89
N ALA A 12 -11.52 7.98 -2.44
CA ALA A 12 -11.04 7.82 -3.81
C ALA A 12 -10.32 6.48 -4.06
N VAL A 13 -9.47 6.02 -3.13
CA VAL A 13 -8.75 4.74 -3.31
C VAL A 13 -9.68 3.53 -3.21
N ILE A 14 -10.68 3.57 -2.33
CA ILE A 14 -11.65 2.49 -2.19
C ILE A 14 -12.55 2.42 -3.43
N GLU A 15 -13.09 3.56 -3.88
CA GLU A 15 -13.92 3.60 -5.08
C GLU A 15 -13.17 3.10 -6.31
N LYS A 16 -11.89 3.47 -6.44
CA LYS A 16 -11.02 2.97 -7.50
C LYS A 16 -10.82 1.46 -7.41
N ALA A 17 -10.55 0.92 -6.23
CA ALA A 17 -10.25 -0.51 -6.06
C ALA A 17 -11.48 -1.41 -6.31
N TRP A 18 -12.68 -0.94 -5.99
CA TRP A 18 -13.92 -1.70 -6.22
C TRP A 18 -14.69 -1.30 -7.48
N GLY A 19 -14.34 -0.19 -8.13
CA GLY A 19 -14.97 0.31 -9.36
C GLY A 19 -16.43 0.76 -9.16
N ARG A 20 -16.78 1.23 -7.96
CA ARG A 20 -18.15 1.64 -7.59
C ARG A 20 -18.10 2.84 -6.64
N PRO A 21 -19.14 3.69 -6.64
CA PRO A 21 -19.22 4.82 -5.72
C PRO A 21 -19.39 4.34 -4.28
N ILE A 22 -18.91 5.15 -3.33
CA ILE A 22 -18.82 4.77 -1.92
C ILE A 22 -20.17 4.42 -1.29
N GLU A 23 -21.25 5.11 -1.68
CA GLU A 23 -22.60 4.88 -1.14
C GLU A 23 -23.14 3.49 -1.56
N ALA A 24 -22.80 3.05 -2.77
CA ALA A 24 -23.15 1.72 -3.24
C ALA A 24 -22.36 0.63 -2.51
N LEU A 25 -21.10 0.91 -2.18
CA LEU A 25 -20.21 0.01 -1.44
C LEU A 25 -20.62 -0.15 0.02
N GLU A 26 -20.99 0.94 0.70
CA GLU A 26 -21.55 0.91 2.06
C GLU A 26 -22.80 0.02 2.11
N SER A 27 -23.70 0.22 1.15
CA SER A 27 -24.92 -0.58 1.03
C SER A 27 -24.63 -2.06 0.75
N LEU A 28 -23.53 -2.38 0.05
CA LEU A 28 -23.13 -3.75 -0.24
C LEU A 28 -22.52 -4.42 1.00
N ALA A 29 -21.62 -3.72 1.69
CA ALA A 29 -20.95 -4.21 2.90
C ALA A 29 -21.93 -4.52 4.05
N VAL A 30 -23.06 -3.79 4.12
CA VAL A 30 -24.13 -4.05 5.10
C VAL A 30 -25.01 -5.22 4.67
N ARG A 31 -25.44 -5.27 3.41
CA ARG A 31 -26.41 -6.28 2.94
C ARG A 31 -25.79 -7.66 2.75
N ARG A 32 -24.51 -7.74 2.41
CA ARG A 32 -23.80 -8.96 2.04
C ARG A 32 -22.40 -8.99 2.69
N PRO A 33 -22.32 -9.04 4.02
CA PRO A 33 -21.06 -8.89 4.74
C PRO A 33 -20.07 -10.04 4.49
N ASN A 34 -20.57 -11.22 4.09
CA ASN A 34 -19.75 -12.41 3.84
C ASN A 34 -19.29 -12.53 2.38
N ASP A 35 -19.93 -11.80 1.45
CA ASP A 35 -19.60 -11.88 0.01
C ASP A 35 -18.25 -11.21 -0.28
N ASP A 36 -17.88 -10.18 0.49
CA ASP A 36 -16.60 -9.48 0.38
C ASP A 36 -16.11 -9.00 1.76
N PRO A 37 -15.37 -9.84 2.50
CA PRO A 37 -14.87 -9.49 3.84
C PRO A 37 -13.82 -8.37 3.81
N LEU A 38 -13.10 -8.20 2.69
CA LEU A 38 -12.12 -7.14 2.50
C LEU A 38 -12.81 -5.80 2.30
N LEU A 39 -13.91 -5.76 1.54
CA LEU A 39 -14.75 -4.57 1.43
C LEU A 39 -15.30 -4.15 2.79
N ARG A 40 -15.82 -5.11 3.56
CA ARG A 40 -16.32 -4.84 4.91
C ARG A 40 -15.25 -4.22 5.80
N SER A 41 -14.04 -4.77 5.75
CA SER A 41 -12.89 -4.26 6.51
C SER A 41 -12.53 -2.83 6.09
N ALA A 42 -12.46 -2.57 4.77
CA ALA A 42 -12.20 -1.23 4.23
C ALA A 42 -13.28 -0.21 4.66
N MET A 43 -14.57 -0.58 4.59
CA MET A 43 -15.67 0.27 5.05
C MET A 43 -15.59 0.58 6.55
N HIS A 44 -15.19 -0.40 7.36
CA HIS A 44 -15.04 -0.21 8.80
C HIS A 44 -13.89 0.75 9.14
N ILE A 45 -12.74 0.59 8.48
CA ILE A 45 -11.60 1.52 8.64
C ILE A 45 -11.98 2.92 8.18
N ARG A 46 -12.66 3.07 7.02
CA ARG A 46 -13.16 4.37 6.56
C ARG A 46 -14.12 5.02 7.56
N SER A 47 -15.00 4.23 8.17
CA SER A 47 -15.94 4.74 9.18
C SER A 47 -15.20 5.28 10.42
N ALA A 48 -14.14 4.60 10.87
CA ALA A 48 -13.29 5.11 11.93
C ALA A 48 -12.53 6.38 11.51
N LEU A 49 -12.08 6.44 10.26
CA LEU A 49 -11.39 7.60 9.70
C LEU A 49 -12.26 8.86 9.67
N VAL A 50 -13.57 8.76 9.49
CA VAL A 50 -14.50 9.91 9.60
C VAL A 50 -14.36 10.59 10.97
N ILE A 51 -14.19 9.80 12.03
CA ILE A 51 -14.06 10.31 13.40
C ILE A 51 -12.71 11.00 13.57
N THR A 52 -11.62 10.37 13.13
CA THR A 52 -10.27 10.93 13.29
C THR A 52 -10.04 12.15 12.40
N ASP A 53 -10.61 12.19 11.20
CA ASP A 53 -10.55 13.36 10.31
C ASP A 53 -11.27 14.58 10.92
N ASN A 54 -12.43 14.35 11.53
CA ASN A 54 -13.14 15.40 12.26
C ASN A 54 -12.35 15.86 13.51
N ALA A 55 -11.69 14.94 14.21
CA ALA A 55 -10.78 15.29 15.30
C ALA A 55 -9.61 16.16 14.80
N VAL A 56 -9.02 15.86 13.64
CA VAL A 56 -7.98 16.69 13.01
C VAL A 56 -8.50 18.11 12.80
N ALA A 57 -9.68 18.29 12.20
CA ALA A 57 -10.27 19.61 11.97
C ALA A 57 -10.48 20.38 13.30
N VAL A 58 -11.06 19.73 14.31
CA VAL A 58 -11.28 20.34 15.63
C VAL A 58 -9.97 20.74 16.31
N HIS A 59 -8.94 19.90 16.27
CA HIS A 59 -7.64 20.22 16.87
C HIS A 59 -6.89 21.30 16.09
N GLN A 60 -7.03 21.34 14.77
CA GLN A 60 -6.51 22.43 13.93
C GLN A 60 -7.16 23.76 14.29
N ASP A 61 -8.50 23.80 14.37
CA ASP A 61 -9.26 25.01 14.72
C ASP A 61 -8.89 25.51 16.12
N ARG A 62 -8.79 24.60 17.10
CA ARG A 62 -8.36 24.93 18.46
C ARG A 62 -6.94 25.49 18.49
N LEU A 63 -6.00 24.85 17.79
CA LEU A 63 -4.62 25.34 17.74
C LEU A 63 -4.55 26.70 17.04
N HIS A 64 -5.29 26.89 15.95
CA HIS A 64 -5.37 28.15 15.25
C HIS A 64 -5.93 29.26 16.15
N ALA A 65 -6.99 29.00 16.91
CA ALA A 65 -7.56 29.97 17.84
C ALA A 65 -6.56 30.44 18.90
N LEU A 66 -5.67 29.55 19.38
CA LEU A 66 -4.64 29.86 20.37
C LEU A 66 -3.39 30.54 19.77
N THR A 67 -3.19 30.41 18.47
CA THR A 67 -1.98 30.89 17.75
C THR A 67 -2.28 31.98 16.73
N ARG A 68 -3.53 32.45 16.66
CA ARG A 68 -3.94 33.47 15.69
C ARG A 68 -3.17 34.78 15.88
N PRO A 69 -2.90 35.52 14.81
CA PRO A 69 -2.27 36.82 14.90
C PRO A 69 -3.03 37.75 15.86
N GLY A 70 -2.29 38.44 16.74
CA GLY A 70 -2.86 39.34 17.74
C GLY A 70 -3.30 38.68 19.05
N HIS A 71 -3.23 37.34 19.16
CA HIS A 71 -3.32 36.66 20.46
C HIS A 71 -1.94 36.68 21.13
N VAL A 72 -1.86 37.24 22.35
CA VAL A 72 -0.64 37.17 23.19
C VAL A 72 -0.85 36.04 24.19
N PRO A 73 -0.16 34.89 24.06
CA PRO A 73 -0.38 33.75 24.93
C PRO A 73 -0.05 34.09 26.38
N ALA A 74 -0.98 33.82 27.30
CA ALA A 74 -0.67 33.81 28.72
C ALA A 74 0.15 32.56 29.11
N PHE A 75 0.71 32.51 30.31
CA PHE A 75 1.46 31.34 30.80
C PHE A 75 0.68 30.02 30.67
N TYR A 76 -0.61 30.03 31.03
CA TYR A 76 -1.49 28.86 30.89
C TYR A 76 -1.89 28.53 29.44
N ASP A 77 -1.74 29.47 28.51
CA ASP A 77 -1.98 29.19 27.10
C ASP A 77 -0.85 28.37 26.49
N LEU A 78 0.38 28.44 27.03
CA LEU A 78 1.49 27.64 26.54
C LEU A 78 1.21 26.14 26.69
N GLU A 79 0.69 25.71 27.84
CA GLU A 79 0.28 24.33 28.09
C GLU A 79 -0.88 23.90 27.18
N ARG A 80 -1.85 24.80 26.96
CA ARG A 80 -2.99 24.52 26.05
C ARG A 80 -2.54 24.41 24.60
N ILE A 81 -1.58 25.22 24.17
CA ILE A 81 -0.99 25.17 22.83
C ILE A 81 -0.24 23.85 22.64
N THR A 82 0.60 23.46 23.61
CA THR A 82 1.37 22.22 23.50
C THR A 82 0.47 20.98 23.52
N SER A 83 -0.55 20.95 24.39
CA SER A 83 -1.56 19.88 24.42
C SER A 83 -2.35 19.81 23.10
N ALA A 84 -2.91 20.92 22.61
CA ALA A 84 -3.65 20.93 21.35
C ALA A 84 -2.77 20.51 20.16
N ALA A 85 -1.49 20.91 20.14
CA ALA A 85 -0.55 20.49 19.11
C ALA A 85 -0.16 19.01 19.22
N ALA A 86 -0.14 18.44 20.43
CA ALA A 86 0.07 17.00 20.61
C ALA A 86 -1.12 16.20 20.11
N ASP A 87 -2.34 16.58 20.52
CA ASP A 87 -3.59 15.95 20.08
C ASP A 87 -3.74 15.99 18.55
N LEU A 88 -3.43 17.13 17.93
CA LEU A 88 -3.42 17.26 16.47
C LEU A 88 -2.46 16.27 15.80
N ARG A 89 -1.24 16.11 16.34
CA ARG A 89 -0.27 15.17 15.78
C ARG A 89 -0.74 13.72 15.92
N VAL A 90 -1.36 13.37 17.05
CA VAL A 90 -1.94 12.04 17.27
C VAL A 90 -3.05 11.78 16.25
N ALA A 91 -4.03 12.68 16.12
CA ALA A 91 -5.13 12.53 15.17
C ALA A 91 -4.62 12.42 13.72
N GLN A 92 -3.60 13.20 13.34
CA GLN A 92 -2.96 13.08 12.02
C GLN A 92 -2.25 11.73 11.81
N ALA A 93 -1.59 11.21 12.84
CA ALA A 93 -0.95 9.90 12.78
C ALA A 93 -1.98 8.78 12.64
N GLU A 94 -3.09 8.84 13.37
CA GLU A 94 -4.22 7.89 13.27
C GLU A 94 -4.88 7.92 11.89
N SER A 95 -5.11 9.12 11.33
CA SER A 95 -5.64 9.25 9.97
C SER A 95 -4.70 8.65 8.92
N ARG A 96 -3.38 8.83 9.06
CA ARG A 96 -2.37 8.20 8.18
C ARG A 96 -2.32 6.68 8.35
N ALA A 97 -2.40 6.18 9.58
CA ALA A 97 -2.43 4.74 9.86
C ALA A 97 -3.69 4.09 9.25
N SER A 98 -4.83 4.77 9.32
CA SER A 98 -6.07 4.32 8.68
C SER A 98 -5.96 4.24 7.16
N LEU A 99 -5.32 5.24 6.52
CA LEU A 99 -5.03 5.21 5.09
C LEU A 99 -4.10 4.05 4.71
N GLN A 100 -3.03 3.82 5.48
CA GLN A 100 -2.14 2.68 5.24
C GLN A 100 -2.87 1.35 5.39
N ALA A 101 -3.72 1.21 6.41
CA ALA A 101 -4.53 0.00 6.60
C ALA A 101 -5.48 -0.24 5.42
N ILE A 102 -6.13 0.81 4.87
CA ILE A 102 -6.96 0.69 3.66
C ILE A 102 -6.11 0.22 2.47
N SER A 103 -4.93 0.80 2.27
CA SER A 103 -4.01 0.35 1.20
C SER A 103 -3.65 -1.13 1.33
N HIS A 104 -3.33 -1.60 2.53
CA HIS A 104 -3.04 -3.02 2.76
C HIS A 104 -4.23 -3.95 2.52
N VAL A 105 -5.46 -3.51 2.83
CA VAL A 105 -6.67 -4.27 2.49
C VAL A 105 -6.85 -4.37 0.98
N ILE A 106 -6.57 -3.30 0.24
CA ILE A 106 -6.63 -3.29 -1.23
C ILE A 106 -5.56 -4.22 -1.81
N GLU A 107 -4.32 -4.13 -1.33
CA GLU A 107 -3.22 -5.03 -1.72
C GLU A 107 -3.58 -6.50 -1.47
N ALA A 108 -4.17 -6.81 -0.32
CA ALA A 108 -4.62 -8.17 0.01
C ALA A 108 -5.73 -8.66 -0.94
N ARG A 109 -6.64 -7.77 -1.36
CA ARG A 109 -7.69 -8.09 -2.32
C ARG A 109 -7.11 -8.43 -3.69
N GLU A 110 -6.18 -7.61 -4.16
CA GLU A 110 -5.50 -7.83 -5.44
C GLU A 110 -4.73 -9.16 -5.42
N ALA A 111 -4.04 -9.46 -4.33
CA ALA A 111 -3.36 -10.74 -4.13
C ALA A 111 -4.34 -11.93 -4.16
N ALA A 112 -5.45 -11.86 -3.42
CA ALA A 112 -6.46 -12.92 -3.40
C ALA A 112 -7.07 -13.20 -4.79
N ALA A 113 -7.33 -12.15 -5.57
CA ALA A 113 -7.85 -12.29 -6.93
C ALA A 113 -6.89 -13.03 -7.89
N THR A 114 -5.57 -13.00 -7.63
CA THR A 114 -4.60 -13.78 -8.41
C THR A 114 -4.56 -15.26 -8.03
N VAL A 115 -4.89 -15.59 -6.78
CA VAL A 115 -4.90 -16.97 -6.27
C VAL A 115 -6.06 -17.78 -6.85
N ASP A 116 -7.24 -17.16 -6.94
CA ASP A 116 -8.45 -17.78 -7.49
C ASP A 116 -8.42 -17.95 -9.02
N ARG A 117 -7.36 -17.47 -9.69
CA ARG A 117 -7.21 -17.65 -11.14
C ARG A 117 -6.91 -19.12 -11.47
N PRO A 118 -7.70 -19.77 -12.33
CA PRO A 118 -7.48 -21.17 -12.68
C PRO A 118 -6.07 -21.38 -13.28
N PRO A 119 -5.42 -22.53 -12.98
CA PRO A 119 -4.03 -22.77 -13.34
C PRO A 119 -3.77 -22.66 -14.85
N ALA A 120 -4.75 -23.00 -15.69
CA ALA A 120 -4.66 -22.86 -17.14
C ALA A 120 -4.47 -21.40 -17.58
N VAL A 121 -5.13 -20.43 -16.93
CA VAL A 121 -5.00 -19.01 -17.26
C VAL A 121 -3.67 -18.46 -16.78
N ARG A 122 -3.17 -18.92 -15.62
CA ARG A 122 -1.81 -18.60 -15.12
C ARG A 122 -0.73 -19.14 -16.07
N LEU A 123 -0.87 -20.37 -16.56
CA LEU A 123 0.06 -20.96 -17.52
C LEU A 123 0.04 -20.25 -18.89
N ALA A 124 -1.14 -19.87 -19.38
CA ALA A 124 -1.28 -19.09 -20.61
C ALA A 124 -0.61 -17.70 -20.48
N GLN A 125 -0.82 -16.99 -19.37
CA GLN A 125 -0.15 -15.70 -19.11
C GLN A 125 1.37 -15.85 -18.96
N ALA A 126 1.84 -16.89 -18.27
CA ALA A 126 3.27 -17.18 -18.15
C ALA A 126 3.91 -17.57 -19.49
N ALA A 127 3.17 -18.21 -20.40
CA ALA A 127 3.63 -18.48 -21.76
C ALA A 127 3.71 -17.19 -22.60
N VAL A 128 2.71 -16.31 -22.49
CA VAL A 128 2.70 -14.99 -23.17
C VAL A 128 3.84 -14.10 -22.68
N ALA A 129 4.09 -14.06 -21.37
CA ALA A 129 5.21 -13.30 -20.79
C ALA A 129 6.58 -13.80 -21.28
N ARG A 130 6.76 -15.13 -21.39
CA ARG A 130 7.98 -15.73 -21.96
C ARG A 130 8.12 -15.48 -23.47
N SER A 131 7.02 -15.47 -24.21
CA SER A 131 7.03 -15.20 -25.65
C SER A 131 7.28 -13.72 -25.98
N GLY A 132 6.94 -12.80 -25.08
CA GLY A 132 7.32 -11.39 -25.18
C GLY A 132 8.80 -11.13 -24.88
N HIS A 133 9.46 -12.08 -24.20
CA HIS A 133 10.91 -12.09 -23.96
C HIS A 133 11.63 -12.88 -25.06
N ALA A 134 11.47 -12.45 -26.32
CA ALA A 134 12.25 -13.00 -27.42
C ALA A 134 13.75 -12.70 -27.19
N PRO A 135 14.67 -13.65 -27.44
CA PRO A 135 16.08 -13.47 -27.17
C PRO A 135 16.63 -12.34 -28.05
N ARG A 136 17.27 -11.35 -27.43
CA ARG A 136 18.12 -10.39 -28.13
C ARG A 136 19.16 -11.21 -28.93
N PRO A 137 19.34 -10.98 -30.24
CA PRO A 137 20.24 -11.80 -31.04
C PRO A 137 21.68 -11.57 -30.56
N LEU A 138 22.30 -12.61 -29.99
CA LEU A 138 23.73 -12.71 -29.75
C LEU A 138 24.43 -12.89 -31.10
N GLY A 139 24.63 -11.78 -31.81
CA GLY A 139 25.50 -11.69 -32.97
C GLY A 139 26.80 -11.01 -32.60
N GLN A 140 27.66 -11.68 -31.84
CA GLN A 140 29.08 -11.34 -31.77
C GLN A 140 29.90 -12.62 -31.66
N SER A 141 30.55 -12.92 -32.79
CA SER A 141 31.42 -14.08 -33.05
C SER A 141 32.59 -14.18 -32.06
N PRO A 142 32.91 -15.38 -31.55
CA PRO A 142 34.26 -15.76 -31.20
C PRO A 142 34.85 -16.66 -32.30
N ASP A 143 35.90 -16.16 -32.96
CA ASP A 143 36.78 -16.97 -33.81
C ASP A 143 37.40 -18.13 -33.00
N GLN A 144 37.41 -19.30 -33.65
CA GLN A 144 37.98 -20.61 -33.33
C GLN A 144 39.51 -20.53 -33.03
N PRO A 145 40.25 -21.56 -32.50
CA PRO A 145 39.93 -22.99 -32.52
C PRO A 145 40.24 -23.85 -31.28
N ALA A 146 39.58 -25.01 -31.24
CA ALA A 146 39.86 -26.12 -30.33
C ALA A 146 41.12 -26.91 -30.72
N PRO A 147 41.80 -27.56 -29.75
CA PRO A 147 42.56 -28.77 -30.02
C PRO A 147 42.06 -30.00 -29.22
N SER A 148 42.20 -31.12 -29.92
CA SER A 148 41.92 -32.53 -29.63
C SER A 148 42.20 -33.10 -28.23
N ALA A 149 41.25 -33.94 -27.82
CA ALA A 149 41.37 -35.29 -27.23
C ALA A 149 42.70 -35.73 -26.55
N ALA A 150 42.60 -36.15 -25.29
CA ALA A 150 43.25 -37.36 -24.77
C ALA A 150 42.59 -37.86 -23.47
N VAL A 151 41.95 -39.02 -23.57
CA VAL A 151 41.96 -40.20 -22.66
C VAL A 151 42.46 -40.03 -21.22
N GLY A 152 41.63 -40.48 -20.25
CA GLY A 152 42.09 -41.25 -19.09
C GLY A 152 41.82 -40.65 -17.69
N PRO A 153 41.13 -41.38 -16.77
CA PRO A 153 40.90 -40.98 -15.37
C PRO A 153 42.00 -41.60 -14.45
N PRO A 154 41.92 -41.61 -13.10
CA PRO A 154 41.18 -40.82 -12.10
C PRO A 154 42.11 -40.30 -10.96
N VAL A 155 41.50 -39.80 -9.87
CA VAL A 155 41.92 -39.93 -8.44
C VAL A 155 42.24 -38.62 -7.70
N ALA A 156 41.30 -38.33 -6.79
CA ALA A 156 41.40 -37.89 -5.39
C ALA A 156 42.62 -37.08 -4.90
N GLY A 157 42.29 -36.05 -4.12
CA GLY A 157 42.87 -35.94 -2.78
C GLY A 157 43.16 -34.53 -2.31
N LEU A 158 42.67 -34.25 -1.09
CA LEU A 158 43.07 -33.19 -0.15
C LEU A 158 42.75 -31.76 -0.60
N GLY A 159 42.01 -30.93 0.13
CA GLY A 159 41.86 -30.82 1.58
C GLY A 159 41.94 -29.32 1.90
N PRO A 160 41.16 -28.77 2.86
CA PRO A 160 40.94 -27.34 2.95
C PRO A 160 41.93 -26.66 3.91
N HIS A 161 42.41 -25.48 3.54
CA HIS A 161 43.04 -24.57 4.50
C HIS A 161 42.48 -23.15 4.35
N ARG A 162 41.88 -22.74 5.47
CA ARG A 162 41.66 -21.39 6.03
C ARG A 162 42.16 -20.19 5.24
#